data_AF-A0A529LXI8-F1
#
_entry.id   AF-A0A529LXI8-F1
#
_cell.length_a   1.000
_cell.length_b   1.000
_cell.length_c   1.000
_cell.angle_alpha   90.00
_cell.angle_beta   90.00
_cell.angle_gamma   90.00
#
_symmetry.space_group_name_H-M   'P 1'
#
loop_
_entity.id
_entity.type
_entity.pdbx_description
1 polymer ?
#
loop_
_entity_poly.entity_id
_entity_poly.type
_entity_poly.pdbx_seq_one_letter_code
_entity_poly.pdbx_strand_id
1 'polypeptide(L)' 'MSNLSLRERDAATIAQIGKLRFSPLSVIGGRGNRLIEEGGRSLLDLSGSAGPAVLG' A
#
# COMPACT_ATOMS: atom_id res chain seq x y z
N MET A 1 3.56 -23.05 -8.10
CA MET A 1 3.14 -22.35 -6.86
C MET A 1 2.48 -21.06 -7.30
N SER A 2 1.20 -20.85 -7.01
CA SER A 2 0.55 -19.57 -7.31
C SER A 2 1.20 -18.49 -6.44
N ASN A 3 1.78 -17.47 -7.06
CA ASN A 3 2.36 -16.35 -6.32
C ASN A 3 1.19 -15.46 -5.86
N LEU A 4 0.74 -15.65 -4.61
CA LEU A 4 -0.31 -14.84 -4.01
C LEU A 4 0.17 -13.39 -3.88
N SER A 5 -0.66 -12.45 -4.31
CA SER A 5 -0.42 -11.02 -4.11
C SER A 5 -0.39 -10.64 -2.63
N LEU A 6 0.30 -9.55 -2.30
CA LEU A 6 0.32 -8.93 -0.99
C LEU A 6 -1.10 -8.57 -0.54
N ARG A 7 -1.97 -8.17 -1.46
CA ARG A 7 -3.38 -7.89 -1.16
C ARG A 7 -4.16 -9.14 -0.76
N GLU A 8 -3.98 -10.26 -1.45
CA GLU A 8 -4.63 -11.53 -1.09
C GLU A 8 -4.14 -12.03 0.28
N ARG A 9 -2.86 -11.86 0.58
CA ARG A 9 -2.28 -12.16 1.89
C ARG A 9 -2.88 -11.26 2.98
N ASP A 10 -2.98 -9.94 2.76
CA ASP A 10 -3.64 -9.00 3.67
C ASP A 10 -5.11 -9.36 3.95
N ALA A 11 -5.83 -9.83 2.92
CA ALA A 11 -7.21 -10.28 3.07
C ALA A 11 -7.33 -11.53 3.93
N ALA A 12 -6.39 -12.47 3.80
CA ALA A 12 -6.39 -13.73 4.55
C ALA A 12 -5.97 -13.59 6.01
N THR A 13 -5.15 -12.58 6.36
CA THR A 13 -4.49 -12.53 7.69
C THR A 13 -4.82 -11.30 8.52
N ILE A 14 -5.20 -10.16 7.92
CA ILE A 14 -5.41 -8.91 8.66
C ILE A 14 -6.88 -8.72 9.01
N ALA A 15 -7.17 -8.53 10.29
CA ALA A 15 -8.51 -8.28 10.81
C ALA A 15 -9.15 -7.02 10.18
N GLN A 16 -10.43 -7.12 9.82
CA GLN A 16 -11.14 -6.05 9.11
C GLN A 16 -11.38 -4.78 9.94
N ILE A 17 -11.49 -4.91 11.27
CA ILE A 17 -11.78 -3.76 12.16
C ILE A 17 -10.71 -2.66 12.13
N GLY A 18 -9.49 -2.96 11.65
CA GLY A 18 -8.41 -1.99 11.48
C GLY A 18 -8.27 -1.44 10.06
N LYS A 19 -9.15 -1.80 9.12
CA LYS A 19 -9.01 -1.41 7.71
C LYS A 19 -9.86 -0.17 7.38
N LEU A 20 -9.19 0.83 6.80
CA LEU A 20 -9.82 1.96 6.12
C LEU A 20 -9.16 2.08 4.74
N ARG A 21 -9.64 1.28 3.78
CA ARG A 21 -9.00 1.12 2.47
C ARG A 21 -9.86 1.77 1.39
N PHE A 22 -9.25 2.64 0.59
CA PHE A 22 -9.93 3.38 -0.50
C PHE A 22 -9.57 2.86 -1.90
N SER A 23 -8.56 1.99 -2.02
CA SER A 23 -8.10 1.46 -3.31
C SER A 23 -7.46 0.06 -3.15
N PRO A 24 -7.13 -0.62 -4.26
CA PRO A 24 -6.34 -1.85 -4.27
C PRO A 24 -4.86 -1.72 -3.84
N LEU A 25 -4.35 -0.50 -3.67
CA LEU A 25 -2.91 -0.25 -3.51
C LEU A 25 -2.31 -1.07 -2.34
N SER A 26 -1.29 -1.87 -2.66
CA SER A 26 -0.53 -2.67 -1.70
C SER A 26 0.96 -2.34 -1.86
N VAL A 27 1.55 -1.72 -0.84
CA VAL A 27 2.84 -1.02 -0.95
C VAL A 27 4.00 -1.92 -0.50
N ILE A 28 5.12 -1.90 -1.24
CA ILE A 28 6.38 -2.59 -0.90
C ILE A 28 7.52 -1.62 -0.58
N GLY A 29 7.35 -0.32 -0.82
CA GLY A 29 8.34 0.71 -0.49
C GLY A 29 7.87 2.11 -0.89
N GLY A 30 8.74 3.12 -0.69
CA GLY A 30 8.50 4.51 -1.09
C GLY A 30 9.82 5.26 -1.29
N ARG A 31 9.80 6.32 -2.10
CA ARG A 31 10.94 7.22 -2.34
C ARG A 31 10.48 8.63 -2.63
N GLY A 32 10.82 9.57 -1.75
CA GLY A 32 10.29 10.94 -1.81
C GLY A 32 8.77 10.89 -1.78
N ASN A 33 8.11 11.69 -2.62
CA ASN A 33 6.64 11.78 -2.64
C ASN A 33 5.96 10.63 -3.41
N ARG A 34 6.60 9.46 -3.55
CA ARG A 34 6.07 8.35 -4.34
C ARG A 34 6.07 7.03 -3.56
N LEU A 35 4.98 6.28 -3.70
CA LEU A 35 4.82 4.91 -3.20
C LEU A 35 5.11 3.91 -4.33
N ILE A 36 5.63 2.74 -3.94
CA ILE A 36 5.92 1.62 -4.86
C ILE A 36 4.94 0.50 -4.54
N GLU A 37 4.05 0.19 -5.47
CA GLU A 37 3.12 -0.94 -5.38
C GLU A 37 3.86 -2.27 -5.58
N GLU A 38 3.31 -3.35 -5.05
CA GLU A 38 3.67 -4.71 -5.47
C GLU A 38 3.65 -4.83 -7.00
N GLY A 39 4.72 -5.39 -7.58
CA GLY A 39 4.95 -5.38 -9.04
C GLY A 39 5.74 -4.17 -9.56
N GLY A 40 6.07 -3.20 -8.70
CA GLY A 40 7.04 -2.14 -8.98
C GLY A 40 6.47 -0.84 -9.56
N ARG A 41 5.14 -0.72 -9.72
CA ARG A 41 4.51 0.51 -10.20
C ARG A 41 4.74 1.65 -9.20
N SER A 42 5.22 2.80 -9.70
CA SER A 42 5.45 4.01 -8.89
C SER A 42 4.30 5.01 -8.99
N LEU A 43 3.68 5.33 -7.86
CA LEU A 43 2.55 6.26 -7.76
C LEU A 43 2.95 7.52 -6.99
N LEU A 44 2.45 8.69 -7.42
CA LEU A 44 2.55 9.92 -6.62
C LEU A 44 1.61 9.82 -5.41
N ASP A 45 2.12 10.06 -4.21
CA ASP A 45 1.33 10.05 -2.98
C ASP A 45 0.71 11.43 -2.70
N LEU A 46 -0.49 11.66 -3.22
CA LEU A 46 -1.28 12.85 -2.90
C LEU A 46 -1.98 12.74 -1.54
N SER A 47 -1.99 11.56 -0.92
CA SER A 47 -2.60 11.37 0.39
C SER A 47 -1.66 11.75 1.54
N GLY A 48 -0.34 11.68 1.33
CA GLY A 48 0.66 11.84 2.38
C GLY A 48 0.45 10.85 3.54
N SER A 49 -0.10 9.67 3.25
CA SER A 49 -0.60 8.70 4.22
C SER A 49 -1.55 9.29 5.28
N ALA A 50 -2.36 10.29 4.88
CA ALA A 50 -3.24 11.09 5.74
C ALA A 50 -2.53 12.04 6.72
N GLY A 51 -1.29 12.43 6.42
CA GLY A 51 -0.52 13.42 7.19
C GLY A 51 0.87 12.98 7.66
N PRO A 52 1.07 11.75 8.17
CA PRO A 52 2.36 11.32 8.73
C PRO A 52 3.57 11.42 7.79
N ALA A 53 3.39 11.29 6.47
CA ALA A 53 4.48 11.37 5.50
C ALA A 53 4.87 12.83 5.17
N VAL A 54 5.19 13.62 6.21
CA VAL A 54 5.46 15.07 6.11
C VAL A 54 6.67 15.44 5.25
N LEU A 55 7.62 14.52 5.08
CA LEU A 55 8.83 14.69 4.26
C LEU A 55 8.96 13.59 3.20
N GLY A 56 7.85 12.93 2.87
CA GLY A 56 7.81 11.69 2.08
C GLY A 56 7.85 10.42 2.92
#